data_AF-A0A3N5GIC7-F1
#
_entry.id   AF-A0A3N5GIC7-F1
#
_cell.length_a   1.000
_cell.length_b   1.000
_cell.length_c   1.000
_cell.angle_alpha   90.00
_cell.angle_beta   90.00
_cell.angle_gamma   90.00
#
_symmetry.space_group_name_H-M   'P 1'
#
loop_
_entity.id
_entity.type
_entity.pdbx_description
1 polymer ?
#
loop_
_entity_poly.entity_id
_entity_poly.type
_entity_poly.pdbx_seq_one_letter_code
_entity_poly.pdbx_strand_id
1 'polypeptide(L)'
;MPLTRDLVTSWRGWLTLGLLVIAVAGAACGGAESPPAQPAAEPPAATATPPASSPRVYFVEPVEGAMVKSPVKLVFGIENFQLAAVPQGTVTESRPNLGHHHVGVDIDCLPPGIEIPKANPWVHHGSGATTMDMQLPPGPHKLTLQLGDDLHKTIDGLCQTVNITVVQ
;
A
#
# COMPACT_ATOMS: atom_id res chain seq x y z
N MET A 1 -32.63 28.39 6.39
CA MET A 1 -34.10 28.29 6.27
C MET A 1 -34.66 27.61 7.52
N PRO A 2 -35.87 27.97 7.96
CA PRO A 2 -36.19 28.22 9.37
C PRO A 2 -36.63 26.99 10.20
N LEU A 3 -36.60 27.19 11.53
CA LEU A 3 -37.30 26.44 12.57
C LEU A 3 -38.78 26.18 12.22
N THR A 4 -39.30 25.02 12.65
CA THR A 4 -40.51 24.94 13.49
C THR A 4 -40.53 23.63 14.28
N ARG A 5 -40.94 23.73 15.55
CA ARG A 5 -41.23 22.64 16.50
C ARG A 5 -42.76 22.55 16.61
N ASP A 6 -43.31 21.33 16.73
CA ASP A 6 -44.63 21.05 17.31
C ASP A 6 -44.57 19.62 17.92
N LEU A 7 -44.58 19.46 19.26
CA LEU A 7 -45.72 19.17 20.16
C LEU A 7 -46.38 17.78 19.95
N VAL A 8 -46.10 16.81 20.84
CA VAL A 8 -46.92 16.39 22.03
C VAL A 8 -48.14 15.53 21.65
N THR A 9 -48.21 14.24 21.97
CA THR A 9 -48.91 13.67 23.16
C THR A 9 -48.71 12.14 23.20
N SER A 10 -48.20 11.55 24.29
CA SER A 10 -48.94 10.88 25.38
C SER A 10 -49.77 9.63 24.99
N TRP A 11 -49.29 8.44 25.39
CA TRP A 11 -50.14 7.27 25.70
C TRP A 11 -49.64 6.59 27.00
N ARG A 12 -50.57 6.30 27.92
CA ARG A 12 -50.38 5.94 29.33
C ARG A 12 -50.55 4.43 29.57
N GLY A 13 -49.72 3.85 30.44
CA GLY A 13 -50.00 2.71 31.36
C GLY A 13 -50.42 1.37 30.73
N TRP A 14 -50.37 0.20 31.34
CA TRP A 14 -50.77 -0.17 32.71
C TRP A 14 -49.95 -1.39 33.20
N LEU A 15 -49.75 -1.47 34.51
CA LEU A 15 -49.17 -2.60 35.25
C LEU A 15 -50.10 -3.83 35.28
N THR A 16 -49.54 -5.03 35.43
CA THR A 16 -49.99 -6.01 36.45
C THR A 16 -48.84 -6.88 36.95
N LEU A 17 -48.89 -7.16 38.25
CA LEU A 17 -47.97 -7.94 39.08
C LEU A 17 -48.67 -9.24 39.49
N GLY A 18 -47.92 -10.34 39.63
CA GLY A 18 -48.33 -11.52 40.41
C GLY A 18 -47.71 -12.81 39.89
N LEU A 19 -47.36 -13.81 40.67
CA LEU A 19 -47.19 -14.00 42.12
C LEU A 19 -46.39 -15.31 42.25
N LEU A 20 -45.52 -15.38 43.25
CA LEU A 20 -44.68 -16.53 43.63
C LEU A 20 -45.50 -17.76 44.10
N VAL A 21 -45.07 -18.98 43.77
CA VAL A 21 -45.39 -20.19 44.57
C VAL A 21 -44.14 -21.08 44.69
N ILE A 22 -43.77 -21.33 45.95
CA ILE A 22 -42.74 -22.25 46.45
C ILE A 22 -43.41 -23.60 46.78
N ALA A 23 -42.74 -24.74 46.53
CA ALA A 23 -42.87 -25.93 47.38
C ALA A 23 -41.68 -26.89 47.21
N VAL A 24 -41.23 -27.42 48.35
CA VAL A 24 -40.04 -28.23 48.63
C VAL A 24 -40.42 -29.70 48.85
N ALA A 25 -39.60 -30.65 48.39
CA ALA A 25 -39.38 -32.00 48.93
C ALA A 25 -38.24 -32.64 48.10
N GLY A 26 -37.28 -33.43 48.57
CA GLY A 26 -36.98 -34.13 49.81
C GLY A 26 -35.67 -34.91 49.55
N ALA A 27 -34.97 -35.30 50.61
CA ALA A 27 -33.61 -35.84 50.56
C ALA A 27 -33.48 -37.28 49.99
N ALA A 28 -32.29 -37.56 49.45
CA ALA A 28 -31.41 -38.70 49.81
C ALA A 28 -31.05 -39.76 48.73
N CYS A 29 -29.72 -39.87 48.56
CA CYS A 29 -28.86 -41.03 48.30
C CYS A 29 -28.68 -41.62 46.88
N GLY A 30 -27.40 -41.81 46.54
CA GLY A 30 -26.86 -42.50 45.37
C GLY A 30 -26.09 -41.52 44.48
N GLY A 31 -24.76 -41.46 44.44
CA GLY A 31 -23.84 -42.59 44.29
C GLY A 31 -23.35 -42.60 42.84
N ALA A 32 -22.18 -41.96 42.62
CA ALA A 32 -21.20 -42.08 41.53
C ALA A 32 -21.67 -42.50 40.11
N GLU A 33 -21.39 -41.64 39.12
CA GLU A 33 -20.51 -41.95 37.98
C GLU A 33 -20.21 -40.63 37.23
N SER A 34 -18.93 -40.28 37.07
CA SER A 34 -18.53 -39.11 36.26
C SER A 34 -18.64 -39.46 34.77
N PRO A 35 -19.33 -38.67 33.93
CA PRO A 35 -19.31 -38.90 32.48
C PRO A 35 -17.91 -38.58 31.92
N PRO A 36 -17.47 -39.28 30.86
CA PRO A 36 -16.14 -39.10 30.29
C PRO A 36 -15.98 -37.68 29.72
N ALA A 37 -14.80 -37.10 29.95
CA ALA A 37 -14.41 -35.82 29.39
C ALA A 37 -14.55 -35.83 27.86
N GLN A 38 -15.37 -34.92 27.33
CA GLN A 38 -15.44 -34.64 25.90
C GLN A 38 -14.08 -34.06 25.46
N PRO A 39 -13.51 -34.49 24.31
CA PRO A 39 -12.34 -33.83 23.75
C PRO A 39 -12.69 -32.36 23.47
N ALA A 40 -11.91 -31.45 24.04
CA ALA A 40 -11.99 -30.03 23.72
C ALA A 40 -11.77 -29.85 22.21
N ALA A 41 -12.67 -29.14 21.55
CA ALA A 41 -12.53 -28.76 20.16
C ALA A 41 -11.23 -27.96 19.98
N GLU A 42 -10.35 -28.46 19.11
CA GLU A 42 -9.11 -27.81 18.71
C GLU A 42 -9.45 -26.48 18.01
N PRO A 43 -8.81 -25.35 18.37
CA PRO A 43 -9.03 -24.09 17.67
C PRO A 43 -8.60 -24.25 16.20
N PRO A 44 -9.32 -23.64 15.24
CA PRO A 44 -8.97 -23.74 13.84
C PRO A 44 -7.55 -23.22 13.64
N ALA A 45 -6.71 -24.04 13.00
CA ALA A 45 -5.38 -23.65 12.58
C ALA A 45 -5.48 -22.33 11.79
N ALA A 46 -4.84 -21.28 12.29
CA ALA A 46 -4.72 -20.03 11.58
C ALA A 46 -4.01 -20.31 10.25
N THR A 47 -4.73 -20.19 9.14
CA THR A 47 -4.14 -20.14 7.80
C THR A 47 -3.18 -18.96 7.77
N ALA A 48 -1.88 -19.24 7.75
CA ALA A 48 -0.86 -18.21 7.60
C ALA A 48 -1.07 -17.51 6.24
N THR A 49 -1.41 -16.22 6.29
CA THR A 49 -1.36 -15.36 5.09
C THR A 49 0.08 -15.37 4.58
N PRO A 50 0.33 -15.62 3.27
CA PRO A 50 1.66 -15.49 2.72
C PRO A 50 2.19 -14.07 2.98
N PRO A 51 3.50 -13.89 3.26
CA PRO A 51 4.06 -12.57 3.50
C PRO A 51 3.77 -11.66 2.29
N ALA A 52 3.37 -10.42 2.56
CA ALA A 52 3.23 -9.42 1.50
C ALA A 52 4.55 -9.30 0.74
N SER A 53 4.49 -9.27 -0.59
CA SER A 53 5.69 -9.11 -1.42
C SER A 53 6.34 -7.74 -1.15
N SER A 54 7.66 -7.70 -1.22
CA SER A 54 8.42 -6.45 -1.06
C SER A 54 8.03 -5.44 -2.14
N PRO A 55 8.07 -4.13 -1.84
CA PRO A 55 7.79 -3.10 -2.84
C PRO A 55 8.89 -3.06 -3.89
N ARG A 56 8.51 -2.76 -5.14
CA ARG A 56 9.45 -2.63 -6.26
C ARG A 56 8.97 -1.63 -7.28
N VAL A 57 9.93 -1.01 -7.96
CA VAL A 57 9.73 -0.24 -9.20
C VAL A 57 10.37 -0.98 -10.36
N TYR A 58 9.81 -0.86 -11.56
CA TYR A 58 10.41 -1.47 -12.73
C TYR A 58 10.04 -0.77 -14.04
N PHE A 59 10.84 -1.01 -15.08
CA PHE A 59 10.50 -0.72 -16.47
C PHE A 59 9.57 -1.82 -17.00
N VAL A 60 8.40 -1.41 -17.49
CA VAL A 60 7.57 -2.22 -18.37
C VAL A 60 8.16 -2.22 -19.77
N GLU A 61 8.57 -1.04 -20.24
CA GLU A 61 9.38 -0.87 -21.44
C GLU A 61 10.34 0.33 -21.28
N PRO A 62 11.53 0.29 -21.90
CA PRO A 62 12.14 -0.85 -22.58
C PRO A 62 12.58 -1.93 -21.58
N VAL A 63 12.69 -3.17 -22.06
CA VAL A 63 13.24 -4.28 -21.28
C VAL A 63 14.77 -4.35 -21.42
N GLU A 64 15.43 -5.11 -20.53
CA GLU A 64 16.86 -5.36 -20.60
C GLU A 64 17.29 -5.87 -22.00
N GLY A 65 18.34 -5.28 -22.55
CA GLY A 65 18.92 -5.60 -23.85
C GLY A 65 18.12 -5.08 -25.06
N ALA A 66 17.07 -4.28 -24.86
CA ALA A 66 16.23 -3.83 -25.96
C ALA A 66 16.99 -2.98 -26.99
N MET A 67 16.73 -3.23 -28.28
CA MET A 67 17.11 -2.34 -29.38
C MET A 67 15.93 -1.42 -29.70
N VAL A 68 16.12 -0.11 -29.54
CA VAL A 68 15.04 0.89 -29.64
C VAL A 68 15.44 2.06 -30.54
N LYS A 69 14.47 2.86 -30.98
CA LYS A 69 14.72 4.12 -31.71
C LYS A 69 14.41 5.31 -30.80
N SER A 70 15.06 6.44 -31.07
CA SER A 70 14.77 7.70 -30.36
C SER A 70 13.64 8.49 -31.05
N PRO A 71 12.71 9.13 -30.32
CA PRO A 71 12.60 9.14 -28.86
C PRO A 71 12.22 7.76 -28.30
N VAL A 72 12.89 7.39 -27.21
CA VAL A 72 12.64 6.12 -26.51
C VAL A 72 11.43 6.30 -25.62
N LYS A 73 10.38 5.53 -25.89
CA LYS A 73 9.21 5.45 -25.01
C LYS A 73 9.57 4.64 -23.77
N LEU A 74 9.38 5.24 -22.61
CA LEU A 74 9.55 4.60 -21.32
C LEU A 74 8.17 4.39 -20.67
N VAL A 75 7.94 3.19 -20.14
CA VAL A 75 6.77 2.88 -19.32
C VAL A 75 7.24 2.22 -18.04
N PHE A 76 6.73 2.72 -16.92
CA PHE A 76 7.11 2.34 -15.57
C PHE A 76 5.97 1.58 -14.89
N GLY A 77 6.36 0.64 -14.05
CA GLY A 77 5.47 -0.08 -13.15
C GLY A 77 5.94 0.04 -11.70
N ILE A 78 5.00 -0.13 -10.79
CA ILE A 78 5.23 -0.15 -9.36
C ILE A 78 4.34 -1.20 -8.71
N GLU A 79 4.89 -1.93 -7.75
CA GLU A 79 4.17 -2.96 -6.99
C GLU A 79 4.39 -2.71 -5.49
N ASN A 80 3.32 -2.92 -4.70
CA ASN A 80 3.27 -2.73 -3.24
C ASN A 80 3.77 -1.35 -2.75
N PHE A 81 3.69 -0.32 -3.59
CA PHE A 81 4.04 1.05 -3.25
C PHE A 81 3.15 2.03 -4.03
N GLN A 82 3.04 3.28 -3.56
CA GLN A 82 2.14 4.27 -4.15
C GLN A 82 2.91 5.35 -4.90
N LEU A 83 2.32 5.82 -6.01
CA LEU A 83 2.80 6.99 -6.74
C LEU A 83 1.94 8.19 -6.40
N ALA A 84 2.59 9.34 -6.23
CA ALA A 84 1.92 10.62 -6.09
C ALA A 84 2.74 11.70 -6.77
N ALA A 85 2.05 12.76 -7.22
CA ALA A 85 2.73 13.95 -7.66
C ALA A 85 3.45 14.62 -6.49
N VAL A 86 4.59 15.24 -6.77
CA VAL A 86 5.33 16.06 -5.81
C VAL A 86 4.47 17.26 -5.40
N PRO A 87 4.35 17.56 -4.10
CA PRO A 87 3.61 18.71 -3.63
C PRO A 87 4.18 20.02 -4.21
N GLN A 88 3.29 20.97 -4.49
CA GLN A 88 3.70 22.30 -4.95
C GLN A 88 4.21 23.14 -3.77
N GLY A 89 5.15 24.04 -4.03
CA GLY A 89 5.71 24.94 -3.03
C GLY A 89 6.90 24.35 -2.25
N THR A 90 7.15 24.90 -1.07
CA THR A 90 8.23 24.42 -0.20
C THR A 90 7.77 23.18 0.56
N VAL A 91 8.45 22.06 0.33
CA VAL A 91 8.23 20.80 1.03
C VAL A 91 9.26 20.69 2.14
N THR A 92 8.81 20.53 3.39
CA THR A 92 9.69 20.33 4.56
C THR A 92 9.60 18.92 5.12
N GLU A 93 8.53 18.19 4.80
CA GLU A 93 8.23 16.84 5.30
C GLU A 93 7.73 15.97 4.16
N SER A 94 8.03 14.67 4.19
CA SER A 94 7.53 13.72 3.20
C SER A 94 6.30 12.98 3.70
N ARG A 95 5.32 12.77 2.81
CA ARG A 95 4.21 11.85 3.06
C ARG A 95 4.72 10.40 3.10
N PRO A 96 4.17 9.54 3.97
CA PRO A 96 4.62 8.17 4.12
C PRO A 96 4.12 7.29 2.96
N ASN A 97 4.91 6.25 2.64
CA ASN A 97 4.54 5.15 1.73
C ASN A 97 4.09 5.59 0.33
N LEU A 98 4.67 6.68 -0.19
CA LEU A 98 4.46 7.15 -1.55
C LEU A 98 5.73 7.81 -2.10
N GLY A 99 5.77 8.00 -3.40
CA GLY A 99 6.88 8.69 -4.07
C GLY A 99 6.59 8.97 -5.53
N HIS A 100 7.64 9.31 -6.27
CA HIS A 100 7.57 9.63 -7.69
C HIS A 100 8.83 9.16 -8.44
N HIS A 101 8.70 9.01 -9.76
CA HIS A 101 9.75 8.46 -10.61
C HIS A 101 10.86 9.48 -10.87
N HIS A 102 12.09 8.96 -10.88
CA HIS A 102 13.26 9.61 -11.46
C HIS A 102 13.90 8.64 -12.44
N VAL A 103 14.33 9.16 -13.59
CA VAL A 103 15.06 8.38 -14.60
C VAL A 103 16.46 8.94 -14.74
N GLY A 104 17.46 8.15 -14.38
CA GLY A 104 18.87 8.43 -14.62
C GLY A 104 19.33 7.82 -15.95
N VAL A 105 20.16 8.55 -16.69
CA VAL A 105 20.80 8.08 -17.93
C VAL A 105 22.28 7.85 -17.67
N ASP A 106 22.76 6.65 -17.99
CA ASP A 106 24.16 6.22 -17.86
C ASP A 106 24.73 6.39 -16.44
N ILE A 107 23.89 6.18 -15.43
CA ILE A 107 24.22 6.28 -14.00
C ILE A 107 23.63 5.11 -13.22
N ASP A 108 24.24 4.72 -12.11
CA ASP A 108 23.74 3.68 -11.20
C ASP A 108 22.69 4.22 -10.21
N CYS A 109 22.01 3.29 -9.53
CA CYS A 109 21.13 3.61 -8.41
C CYS A 109 21.90 4.38 -7.33
N LEU A 110 21.32 5.47 -6.84
CA LEU A 110 21.83 6.17 -5.67
C LEU A 110 21.54 5.35 -4.39
N PRO A 111 22.39 5.42 -3.35
CA PRO A 111 22.13 4.78 -2.06
C PRO A 111 20.82 5.30 -1.43
N PRO A 112 20.15 4.53 -0.54
CA PRO A 112 18.95 4.97 0.15
C PRO A 112 19.13 6.25 0.98
N GLY A 113 18.09 7.09 1.06
CA GLY A 113 18.06 8.33 1.84
C GLY A 113 18.83 9.52 1.24
N ILE A 114 19.41 9.37 0.05
CA ILE A 114 20.17 10.42 -0.64
C ILE A 114 19.24 11.21 -1.56
N GLU A 115 19.44 12.52 -1.61
CA GLU A 115 18.71 13.39 -2.53
C GLU A 115 19.10 13.12 -3.99
N ILE A 116 18.10 12.88 -4.84
CA ILE A 116 18.26 12.73 -6.28
C ILE A 116 18.38 14.14 -6.89
N PRO A 117 19.50 14.45 -7.57
CA PRO A 117 19.68 15.77 -8.18
C PRO A 117 18.57 16.07 -9.21
N LYS A 118 18.02 17.29 -9.19
CA LYS A 118 17.06 17.78 -10.20
C LYS A 118 17.77 18.33 -11.44
N ALA A 119 18.75 17.59 -11.94
CA ALA A 119 19.57 17.99 -13.06
C ALA A 119 20.18 16.76 -13.73
N ASN A 120 20.70 16.94 -14.95
CA ASN A 120 21.42 15.90 -15.67
C ASN A 120 22.49 15.24 -14.78
N PRO A 121 22.63 13.91 -14.80
CA PRO A 121 21.99 12.96 -15.73
C PRO A 121 20.59 12.46 -15.31
N TRP A 122 19.98 13.04 -14.27
CA TRP A 122 18.66 12.67 -13.78
C TRP A 122 17.56 13.52 -14.42
N VAL A 123 16.52 12.83 -14.91
CA VAL A 123 15.28 13.43 -15.38
C VAL A 123 14.22 13.21 -14.32
N HIS A 124 13.74 14.34 -13.77
CA HIS A 124 12.72 14.35 -12.74
C HIS A 124 11.33 14.17 -13.35
N HIS A 125 10.57 13.19 -12.85
CA HIS A 125 9.22 12.88 -13.31
C HIS A 125 8.21 12.96 -12.16
N GLY A 126 8.14 14.14 -11.53
CA GLY A 126 7.35 14.41 -10.32
C GLY A 126 5.84 14.49 -10.49
N SER A 127 5.27 14.22 -11.67
CA SER A 127 3.82 14.21 -11.88
C SER A 127 3.14 12.94 -11.36
N GLY A 128 3.91 11.90 -11.05
CA GLY A 128 3.40 10.55 -10.76
C GLY A 128 2.96 9.78 -12.00
N ALA A 129 3.19 10.33 -13.21
CA ALA A 129 2.91 9.59 -14.44
C ALA A 129 3.85 8.38 -14.61
N THR A 130 3.36 7.39 -15.35
CA THR A 130 4.02 6.10 -15.59
C THR A 130 4.55 5.96 -17.01
N THR A 131 4.53 7.02 -17.79
CA THR A 131 5.08 7.03 -19.15
C THR A 131 5.78 8.35 -19.45
N MET A 132 6.86 8.28 -20.21
CA MET A 132 7.54 9.44 -20.78
C MET A 132 8.27 9.08 -22.07
N ASP A 133 8.42 10.03 -22.97
CA ASP A 133 9.31 9.91 -24.12
C ASP A 133 10.63 10.61 -23.80
N MET A 134 11.75 9.94 -24.10
CA MET A 134 13.09 10.44 -23.82
C MET A 134 13.94 10.47 -25.08
N GLN A 135 14.56 11.61 -25.37
CA GLN A 135 15.52 11.73 -26.45
C GLN A 135 16.88 11.17 -25.99
N LEU A 136 17.40 10.18 -26.71
CA LEU A 136 18.71 9.59 -26.46
C LEU A 136 19.52 9.53 -27.77
N PRO A 137 20.84 9.78 -27.73
CA PRO A 137 21.68 9.59 -28.90
C PRO A 137 21.76 8.10 -29.30
N PRO A 138 22.08 7.77 -30.57
CA PRO A 138 22.37 6.39 -30.96
C PRO A 138 23.56 5.82 -30.18
N GLY A 139 23.45 4.59 -29.69
CA GLY A 139 24.48 3.92 -28.89
C GLY A 139 23.92 3.12 -27.70
N PRO A 140 24.80 2.45 -26.94
CA PRO A 140 24.41 1.77 -25.71
C PRO A 140 24.09 2.78 -24.60
N HIS A 141 23.04 2.51 -23.85
CA HIS A 141 22.66 3.30 -22.68
C HIS A 141 22.24 2.42 -21.51
N LYS A 142 22.55 2.86 -20.29
CA LYS A 142 21.98 2.31 -19.05
C LYS A 142 20.90 3.26 -18.55
N LEU A 143 19.66 2.80 -18.45
CA LEU A 143 18.57 3.55 -17.86
C LEU A 143 18.35 3.08 -16.43
N THR A 144 18.25 4.03 -15.50
CA THR A 144 18.04 3.76 -14.08
C THR A 144 16.76 4.41 -13.63
N LEU A 145 15.78 3.60 -13.22
CA LEU A 145 14.52 4.06 -12.66
C LEU A 145 14.61 3.97 -11.14
N GLN A 146 14.45 5.10 -10.47
CA GLN A 146 14.53 5.18 -9.01
C GLN A 146 13.39 6.02 -8.43
N LEU A 147 12.81 5.55 -7.33
CA LEU A 147 11.76 6.28 -6.62
C LEU A 147 12.37 7.24 -5.60
N GLY A 148 11.85 8.46 -5.60
CA GLY A 148 12.11 9.46 -4.56
C GLY A 148 10.84 9.82 -3.78
N ASP A 149 11.01 10.17 -2.52
CA ASP A 149 9.96 10.71 -1.65
C ASP A 149 9.64 12.18 -1.99
N ASP A 150 8.77 12.88 -1.25
CA ASP A 150 8.42 14.28 -1.58
C ASP A 150 9.62 15.26 -1.45
N LEU A 151 10.67 14.86 -0.71
CA LEU A 151 11.94 15.56 -0.56
C LEU A 151 12.99 15.10 -1.60
N HIS A 152 12.59 14.26 -2.56
CA HIS A 152 13.46 13.69 -3.60
C HIS A 152 14.55 12.79 -3.02
N LYS A 153 14.37 12.27 -1.81
CA LYS A 153 15.28 11.29 -1.22
C LYS A 153 14.92 9.90 -1.70
N THR A 154 15.94 9.13 -2.07
CA THR A 154 15.80 7.75 -2.52
C THR A 154 15.16 6.87 -1.46
N ILE A 155 14.27 5.99 -1.90
CA ILE A 155 13.61 5.00 -1.04
C ILE A 155 14.33 3.65 -1.22
N ASP A 156 14.62 2.98 -0.10
CA ASP A 156 15.34 1.70 -0.09
C ASP A 156 14.62 0.62 -0.92
N GLY A 157 15.41 -0.16 -1.66
CA GLY A 157 14.90 -1.22 -2.54
C GLY A 157 14.12 -0.78 -3.78
N LEU A 158 13.81 0.52 -3.96
CA LEU A 158 13.01 1.02 -5.08
C LEU A 158 13.87 1.61 -6.20
N CYS A 159 14.72 0.75 -6.77
CA CYS A 159 15.50 1.06 -7.96
C CYS A 159 15.59 -0.14 -8.91
N GLN A 160 15.56 0.12 -10.21
CA GLN A 160 15.87 -0.87 -11.24
C GLN A 160 16.71 -0.21 -12.34
N THR A 161 17.65 -0.97 -12.90
CA THR A 161 18.37 -0.59 -14.11
C THR A 161 17.97 -1.49 -15.29
N VAL A 162 18.00 -0.93 -16.50
CA VAL A 162 18.00 -1.70 -17.75
C VAL A 162 19.06 -1.17 -18.70
N ASN A 163 19.77 -2.06 -19.40
CA ASN A 163 20.66 -1.68 -20.50
C ASN A 163 19.90 -1.77 -21.82
N ILE A 164 20.06 -0.79 -22.68
CA ILE A 164 19.43 -0.72 -24.01
C ILE A 164 20.44 -0.29 -25.06
N THR A 165 20.08 -0.45 -26.33
CA THR A 165 20.83 0.13 -27.46
C THR A 165 19.88 0.95 -28.33
N VAL A 166 20.18 2.23 -28.48
CA VAL A 166 19.48 3.12 -29.40
C VAL A 166 20.09 2.94 -30.79
N VAL A 167 19.29 2.43 -31.72
CA VAL A 167 19.70 2.26 -33.12
C VAL A 167 19.41 3.53 -33.94
N GLN A 168 20.05 3.63 -35.10
CA GLN A 168 19.84 4.72 -36.06
C GLN A 168 18.47 4.68 -36.75
#